data_AF-A0AAV6AYC4-F1
#
_entry.id   AF-A0AAV6AYC4-F1
#
_cell.length_a   1.000
_cell.length_b   1.000
_cell.length_c   1.000
_cell.angle_alpha   90.00
_cell.angle_beta   90.00
_cell.angle_gamma   90.00
#
_symmetry.space_group_name_H-M   'P 1'
#
loop_
_entity.id
_entity.type
_entity.pdbx_description
1 polymer ?
#
loop_
_entity_poly.entity_id
_entity_poly.type
_entity_poly.pdbx_seq_one_letter_code
_entity_poly.pdbx_strand_id
1 'polypeptide(L)'
;MDAAAWFTAAVPDQPPTILRIRLSTYTLGHELLLARHASAFSIGGTITLGELLLAVLICSQPTFREARQLPATLDSRLSTPFLKLWAWRNRRADLRAASAQFMAYLTAGRWMPEVNIPTNSRELPSPWPLRSLALLMHHFHLSENEALDMPLSQANALLCALFDTKGEIDLYSEGNSSMFKHRDELDRRAAAGEDAWAC
;
A
#
# COMPACT_ATOMS: atom_id res chain seq x y z
N MET A 1 5.88 -3.25 -19.55
CA MET A 1 5.07 -2.68 -18.45
C MET A 1 3.63 -3.14 -18.66
N ASP A 2 3.05 -3.88 -17.72
CA ASP A 2 1.65 -4.31 -17.84
C ASP A 2 0.71 -3.15 -17.45
N ALA A 3 0.35 -2.34 -18.45
CA ALA A 3 -0.53 -1.20 -18.25
C ALA A 3 -1.93 -1.61 -17.71
N ALA A 4 -2.39 -2.83 -18.01
CA ALA A 4 -3.66 -3.34 -17.50
C ALA A 4 -3.58 -3.59 -15.99
N ALA A 5 -2.48 -4.19 -15.51
CA ALA A 5 -2.25 -4.37 -14.07
C ALA A 5 -2.25 -3.04 -13.30
N TRP A 6 -1.66 -1.98 -13.87
CA TRP A 6 -1.73 -0.64 -13.28
C TRP A 6 -3.15 -0.11 -13.21
N PHE A 7 -3.90 -0.14 -14.32
CA PHE A 7 -5.27 0.37 -14.36
C PHE A 7 -6.17 -0.35 -13.36
N THR A 8 -6.08 -1.68 -13.28
CA THR A 8 -6.84 -2.48 -12.31
C THR A 8 -6.43 -2.17 -10.86
N ALA A 9 -5.15 -1.88 -10.60
CA ALA A 9 -4.67 -1.52 -9.27
C ALA A 9 -5.04 -0.08 -8.86
N ALA A 10 -5.08 0.86 -9.81
CA ALA A 10 -5.42 2.27 -9.56
C ALA A 10 -6.94 2.49 -9.50
N VAL A 11 -7.69 1.73 -10.30
CA VAL A 11 -9.15 1.80 -10.42
C VAL A 11 -9.69 0.37 -10.49
N PRO A 12 -9.90 -0.30 -9.35
CA PRO A 12 -10.43 -1.66 -9.37
C PRO A 12 -11.87 -1.67 -9.90
N ASP A 13 -12.11 -2.44 -10.97
CA ASP A 13 -13.43 -2.57 -11.61
C ASP A 13 -14.52 -3.01 -10.63
N GLN A 14 -14.14 -3.83 -9.65
CA GLN A 14 -15.01 -4.30 -8.57
C GLN A 14 -14.28 -4.17 -7.24
N PRO A 15 -14.72 -3.28 -6.34
CA PRO A 15 -14.11 -3.17 -5.03
C PRO A 15 -14.38 -4.45 -4.22
N PRO A 16 -13.35 -5.06 -3.62
CA PRO A 16 -13.50 -6.31 -2.92
C PRO A 16 -14.43 -6.16 -1.72
N THR A 17 -15.20 -7.20 -1.44
CA THR A 17 -16.04 -7.27 -0.24
C THR A 17 -15.40 -8.17 0.79
N ILE A 18 -15.02 -7.61 1.93
CA ILE A 18 -14.36 -8.32 3.03
C ILE A 18 -15.19 -8.14 4.29
N LEU A 19 -15.47 -9.24 5.00
CA LEU A 19 -16.35 -9.25 6.19
C LEU A 19 -17.72 -8.58 5.94
N ARG A 20 -18.24 -8.76 4.72
CA ARG A 20 -19.52 -8.19 4.21
C ARG A 20 -19.53 -6.67 4.09
N ILE A 21 -18.37 -6.02 4.07
CA ILE A 21 -18.21 -4.60 3.77
C ILE A 21 -17.47 -4.47 2.44
N ARG A 22 -18.00 -3.62 1.56
CA ARG A 22 -17.34 -3.25 0.31
C ARG A 22 -16.24 -2.25 0.62
N LEU A 23 -15.01 -2.54 0.20
CA LEU A 23 -13.90 -1.61 0.34
C LEU A 23 -13.96 -0.51 -0.73
N SER A 24 -13.28 0.60 -0.47
CA SER A 24 -13.01 1.63 -1.49
C SER A 24 -11.68 1.33 -2.19
N THR A 25 -11.26 2.21 -3.08
CA THR A 25 -9.89 2.19 -3.62
C THR A 25 -8.88 2.45 -2.51
N TYR A 26 -7.76 1.73 -2.52
CA TYR A 26 -6.71 1.93 -1.53
C TYR A 26 -5.92 3.21 -1.83
N THR A 27 -5.94 4.18 -0.92
CA THR A 27 -5.35 5.51 -1.12
C THR A 27 -4.13 5.71 -0.24
N LEU A 28 -3.33 6.74 -0.53
CA LEU A 28 -2.20 7.13 0.31
C LEU A 28 -2.65 7.46 1.75
N GLY A 29 -3.82 8.10 1.91
CA GLY A 29 -4.42 8.39 3.19
C GLY A 29 -4.78 7.14 3.99
N HIS A 30 -5.27 6.08 3.33
CA HIS A 30 -5.52 4.80 3.99
C HIS A 30 -4.23 4.18 4.55
N GLU A 31 -3.13 4.20 3.80
CA GLU A 31 -1.82 3.71 4.28
C GLU A 31 -1.35 4.51 5.51
N LEU A 32 -1.45 5.85 5.47
CA LEU A 32 -1.07 6.70 6.60
C LEU A 32 -1.92 6.43 7.86
N LEU A 33 -3.23 6.21 7.71
CA LEU A 33 -4.10 5.88 8.84
C LEU A 33 -3.80 4.50 9.42
N LEU A 34 -3.55 3.50 8.57
CA LEU A 34 -3.18 2.15 9.03
C LEU A 34 -1.84 2.16 9.77
N ALA A 35 -0.85 2.90 9.24
CA ALA A 35 0.44 3.09 9.92
C ALA A 35 0.27 3.82 11.26
N ARG A 36 -0.56 4.87 11.32
CA ARG A 36 -0.86 5.61 12.55
C ARG A 36 -1.51 4.74 13.63
N HIS A 37 -2.39 3.83 13.24
CA HIS A 37 -3.04 2.89 14.17
C HIS A 37 -2.19 1.66 14.47
N ALA A 38 -0.91 1.66 14.07
CA ALA A 38 0.02 0.55 14.26
C ALA A 38 -0.55 -0.79 13.80
N SER A 39 -1.29 -0.77 12.70
CA SER A 39 -1.97 -1.96 12.19
C SER A 39 -0.95 -3.06 11.88
N ALA A 40 -1.20 -4.28 12.35
CA ALA A 40 -0.39 -5.46 12.04
C ALA A 40 -0.24 -5.69 10.52
N PHE A 41 -1.14 -5.13 9.70
CA PHE A 41 -1.08 -5.17 8.23
C PHE A 41 -0.07 -4.20 7.60
N SER A 42 0.42 -3.21 8.34
CA SER A 42 1.44 -2.25 7.89
C SER A 42 2.79 -2.49 8.56
N ILE A 43 2.82 -2.73 9.88
CA ILE A 43 4.06 -2.88 10.66
C ILE A 43 4.46 -4.36 10.83
N GLY A 44 3.56 -5.30 10.51
CA GLY A 44 3.70 -6.70 10.90
C GLY A 44 3.23 -6.93 12.34
N GLY A 45 2.95 -8.18 12.68
CA GLY A 45 2.49 -8.57 14.02
C GLY A 45 1.40 -9.63 14.02
N THR A 46 0.80 -9.85 15.18
CA THR A 46 -0.30 -10.81 15.33
C THR A 46 -1.60 -10.16 14.92
N ILE A 47 -2.19 -10.64 13.83
CA ILE A 47 -3.45 -10.10 13.29
C ILE A 47 -4.62 -10.55 14.17
N THR A 48 -5.23 -9.61 14.88
CA THR A 48 -6.46 -9.88 15.65
C THR A 48 -7.72 -9.55 14.85
N LEU A 49 -8.88 -10.11 15.26
CA LEU A 49 -10.16 -9.75 14.64
C LEU A 49 -10.46 -8.25 14.77
N GLY A 50 -10.13 -7.63 15.90
CA GLY A 50 -10.35 -6.19 16.12
C GLY A 50 -9.55 -5.32 15.15
N GLU A 51 -8.29 -5.69 14.91
CA GLU A 51 -7.43 -4.99 13.94
C GLU A 51 -7.92 -5.16 12.50
N LEU A 52 -8.35 -6.37 12.11
CA LEU A 52 -8.92 -6.59 10.79
C LEU A 52 -10.21 -5.78 10.59
N LEU A 53 -11.10 -5.76 11.59
CA LEU A 53 -12.33 -4.99 11.53
C LEU A 53 -12.05 -3.48 11.40
N LEU A 54 -11.10 -2.96 12.18
CA LEU A 54 -10.68 -1.54 12.08
C LEU A 54 -10.06 -1.23 10.71
N ALA A 55 -9.17 -2.08 10.22
CA ALA A 55 -8.50 -1.87 8.94
C ALA A 55 -9.49 -1.92 7.76
N VAL A 56 -10.43 -2.87 7.78
CA VAL A 56 -11.53 -2.96 6.81
C VAL A 56 -12.42 -1.72 6.87
N LEU A 57 -12.75 -1.23 8.07
CA LEU A 57 -13.59 -0.05 8.22
C LEU A 57 -12.90 1.23 7.74
N ILE A 58 -11.60 1.39 8.00
CA ILE A 58 -10.80 2.49 7.47
C ILE A 58 -10.83 2.44 5.94
N CYS A 59 -10.52 1.28 5.35
CA CYS A 59 -10.43 1.11 3.90
C CYS A 59 -11.79 1.06 3.18
N SER A 60 -12.90 1.00 3.92
CA SER A 60 -14.24 1.10 3.33
C SER A 60 -14.69 2.54 3.13
N GLN A 61 -13.97 3.52 3.68
CA GLN A 61 -14.32 4.91 3.48
C GLN A 61 -13.86 5.38 2.09
N PRO A 62 -14.67 6.20 1.39
CA PRO A 62 -14.31 6.72 0.08
C PRO A 62 -13.19 7.76 0.16
N THR A 63 -13.11 8.55 1.23
CA THR A 63 -12.14 9.64 1.38
C THR A 63 -11.36 9.53 2.70
N PHE A 64 -10.13 10.05 2.70
CA PHE A 64 -9.30 10.15 3.89
C PHE A 64 -9.97 10.97 5.00
N ARG A 65 -10.72 12.02 4.64
CA ARG A 65 -11.42 12.86 5.63
C ARG A 65 -12.42 12.02 6.44
N GLU A 66 -13.21 11.19 5.77
CA GLU A 66 -14.18 10.29 6.41
C GLU A 66 -13.45 9.23 7.23
N ALA A 67 -12.41 8.62 6.67
CA ALA A 67 -11.57 7.64 7.37
C ALA A 67 -10.93 8.19 8.65
N ARG A 68 -10.46 9.45 8.63
CA ARG A 68 -9.83 10.11 9.78
C ARG A 68 -10.82 10.41 10.90
N GLN A 69 -12.10 10.61 10.58
CA GLN A 69 -13.14 10.87 11.57
C GLN A 69 -13.64 9.60 12.25
N LEU A 70 -13.37 8.42 11.66
CA LEU A 70 -13.81 7.13 12.21
C LEU A 70 -13.46 6.94 13.68
N PRO A 71 -12.21 7.11 14.16
CA PRO A 71 -11.89 6.89 15.57
C PRO A 71 -12.75 7.75 16.52
N ALA A 72 -12.95 9.03 16.18
CA ALA A 72 -13.81 9.93 16.97
C ALA A 72 -15.28 9.50 16.96
N THR A 73 -15.76 8.97 15.82
CA THR A 73 -17.13 8.42 15.74
C THR A 73 -17.27 7.07 16.44
N LEU A 74 -16.20 6.26 16.49
CA LEU A 74 -16.16 4.96 17.14
C LEU A 74 -16.09 5.07 18.67
N ASP A 75 -15.53 6.17 19.19
CA ASP A 75 -15.57 6.50 20.63
C ASP A 75 -16.94 7.01 21.10
N SER A 76 -17.89 7.23 20.18
CA SER A 76 -19.25 7.57 20.57
C SER A 76 -19.92 6.40 21.31
N ARG A 77 -20.75 6.68 22.33
CA ARG A 77 -21.46 5.64 23.08
C ARG A 77 -22.39 4.77 22.21
N LEU A 78 -22.71 5.23 20.99
CA LEU A 78 -23.64 4.59 20.06
C LEU A 78 -22.97 3.71 18.98
N SER A 79 -21.66 3.89 18.71
CA SER A 79 -20.90 3.06 17.77
C SER A 79 -20.44 1.73 18.36
N THR A 80 -20.24 1.68 19.68
CA THR A 80 -19.89 0.44 20.41
C THR A 80 -20.86 -0.72 20.17
N PRO A 81 -22.20 -0.57 20.23
CA PRO A 81 -23.12 -1.65 19.91
C PRO A 81 -23.07 -2.07 18.44
N PHE A 82 -22.87 -1.13 17.50
CA PHE A 82 -22.71 -1.46 16.08
C PHE A 82 -21.47 -2.33 15.85
N LEU A 83 -20.31 -1.93 16.38
CA LEU A 83 -19.09 -2.73 16.28
C LEU A 83 -19.23 -4.09 16.95
N LYS A 84 -19.87 -4.16 18.13
CA LYS A 84 -20.14 -5.43 18.82
C LYS A 84 -21.05 -6.34 17.98
N LEU A 85 -22.10 -5.80 17.39
CA LEU A 85 -23.01 -6.54 16.54
C LEU A 85 -22.33 -7.03 15.26
N TRP A 86 -21.51 -6.18 14.64
CA TRP A 86 -20.74 -6.53 13.45
C TRP A 86 -19.67 -7.59 13.75
N ALA A 87 -18.93 -7.46 14.85
CA ALA A 87 -18.00 -8.47 15.33
C ALA A 87 -18.72 -9.79 15.65
N TRP A 88 -19.87 -9.74 16.32
CA TRP A 88 -20.68 -10.93 16.61
C TRP A 88 -21.19 -11.61 15.32
N ARG A 89 -21.64 -10.82 14.33
CA ARG A 89 -22.11 -11.32 13.04
C ARG A 89 -21.00 -11.92 12.18
N ASN A 90 -19.75 -11.53 12.44
CA ASN A 90 -18.56 -12.07 11.80
C ASN A 90 -17.76 -13.03 12.69
N ARG A 91 -18.24 -13.40 13.88
CA ARG A 91 -17.52 -14.32 14.79
C ARG A 91 -17.30 -15.72 14.23
N ARG A 92 -18.10 -16.10 13.22
CA ARG A 92 -17.99 -17.36 12.48
C ARG A 92 -17.27 -17.22 11.14
N ALA A 93 -16.85 -16.00 10.78
CA ALA A 93 -16.05 -15.79 9.58
C ALA A 93 -14.68 -16.41 9.82
N ASP A 94 -14.13 -17.05 8.79
CA ASP A 94 -12.75 -17.52 8.80
C ASP A 94 -11.82 -16.30 8.80
N LEU A 95 -11.26 -15.99 9.97
CA LEU A 95 -10.34 -14.87 10.16
C LEU A 95 -9.13 -15.00 9.23
N ARG A 96 -8.61 -16.21 9.03
CA ARG A 96 -7.44 -16.44 8.18
C ARG A 96 -7.76 -16.13 6.72
N ALA A 97 -8.91 -16.61 6.24
CA ALA A 97 -9.36 -16.32 4.88
C ALA A 97 -9.63 -14.81 4.67
N ALA A 98 -10.28 -14.16 5.64
CA ALA A 98 -10.56 -12.72 5.56
C ALA A 98 -9.29 -11.87 5.60
N SER A 99 -8.33 -12.22 6.46
CA SER A 99 -7.01 -11.56 6.50
C SER A 99 -6.23 -11.77 5.20
N ALA A 100 -6.27 -12.96 4.61
CA ALA A 100 -5.63 -13.22 3.32
C ALA A 100 -6.24 -12.39 2.18
N GLN A 101 -7.57 -12.28 2.14
CA GLN A 101 -8.27 -11.41 1.18
C GLN A 101 -7.89 -9.94 1.38
N PHE A 102 -7.80 -9.49 2.64
CA PHE A 102 -7.42 -8.11 2.95
C PHE A 102 -5.98 -7.82 2.57
N MET A 103 -5.06 -8.77 2.81
CA MET A 103 -3.68 -8.66 2.36
C MET A 103 -3.58 -8.59 0.83
N ALA A 104 -4.35 -9.41 0.11
CA ALA A 104 -4.38 -9.34 -1.36
C ALA A 104 -4.87 -7.96 -1.85
N TYR A 105 -5.88 -7.38 -1.20
CA TYR A 105 -6.34 -6.01 -1.47
C TYR A 105 -5.23 -4.98 -1.24
N LEU A 106 -4.52 -5.06 -0.11
CA LEU A 106 -3.41 -4.14 0.19
C LEU A 106 -2.26 -4.30 -0.81
N THR A 107 -1.87 -5.54 -1.13
CA THR A 107 -0.83 -5.83 -2.11
C THR A 107 -1.18 -5.27 -3.49
N ALA A 108 -2.44 -5.43 -3.93
CA ALA A 108 -2.91 -4.84 -5.17
C ALA A 108 -2.88 -3.30 -5.11
N GLY A 109 -3.35 -2.70 -4.02
CA GLY A 109 -3.34 -1.24 -3.85
C GLY A 109 -1.94 -0.64 -3.73
N ARG A 110 -0.96 -1.40 -3.23
CA ARG A 110 0.46 -1.03 -3.12
C ARG A 110 1.27 -1.33 -4.38
N TRP A 111 0.62 -1.72 -5.47
CA TRP A 111 1.31 -1.97 -6.72
C TRP A 111 2.23 -0.81 -7.10
N MET A 112 3.38 -1.14 -7.66
CA MET A 112 4.39 -0.20 -8.10
C MET A 112 5.08 -0.78 -9.34
N PRO A 113 5.49 0.06 -10.32
CA PRO A 113 6.32 -0.40 -11.42
C PRO A 113 7.60 -1.07 -10.92
N GLU A 114 8.09 -2.04 -11.70
CA GLU A 114 9.38 -2.65 -11.43
C GLU A 114 10.51 -1.64 -11.74
N VAL A 115 11.43 -1.50 -10.79
CA VAL A 115 12.49 -0.50 -10.82
C VAL A 115 13.85 -1.12 -10.53
N ASN A 116 14.88 -0.64 -11.21
CA ASN A 116 16.26 -0.83 -10.80
C ASN A 116 16.67 0.35 -9.94
N ILE A 117 16.99 0.05 -8.68
CA ILE A 117 17.54 1.02 -7.75
C ILE A 117 19.07 0.87 -7.81
N PRO A 118 19.83 1.96 -8.03
CA PRO A 118 21.28 1.90 -8.02
C PRO A 118 21.80 1.37 -6.68
N THR A 119 22.89 0.57 -6.71
CA THR A 119 23.49 -0.08 -5.52
C THR A 119 23.89 0.91 -4.42
N ASN A 120 24.12 2.18 -4.76
CA ASN A 120 24.52 3.24 -3.83
C ASN A 120 23.33 4.10 -3.33
N SER A 121 22.10 3.57 -3.36
CA SER A 121 20.95 4.32 -2.85
C SER A 121 21.07 4.55 -1.34
N ARG A 122 20.95 5.80 -0.91
CA ARG A 122 20.94 6.17 0.51
C ARG A 122 19.59 5.80 1.14
N GLU A 123 19.62 5.12 2.28
CA GLU A 123 18.43 4.93 3.08
C GLU A 123 17.93 6.27 3.61
N LEU A 124 16.64 6.53 3.40
CA LEU A 124 15.99 7.76 3.84
C LEU A 124 15.25 7.48 5.15
N PRO A 125 15.49 8.25 6.23
CA PRO A 125 14.97 7.95 7.56
C PRO A 125 13.47 8.23 7.73
N SER A 126 12.87 9.03 6.86
CA SER A 126 11.44 9.37 6.95
C SER A 126 10.56 8.26 6.39
N PRO A 127 9.42 7.92 7.01
CA PRO A 127 8.51 6.89 6.50
C PRO A 127 8.05 7.15 5.06
N TRP A 128 8.00 6.09 4.25
CA TRP A 128 7.62 6.16 2.83
C TRP A 128 6.31 6.94 2.56
N PRO A 129 5.20 6.72 3.30
CA PRO A 129 3.95 7.41 3.01
C PRO A 129 4.04 8.93 3.20
N LEU A 130 4.82 9.40 4.19
CA LEU A 130 5.01 10.84 4.43
C LEU A 130 5.89 11.47 3.34
N ARG A 131 6.93 10.76 2.88
CA ARG A 131 7.75 11.21 1.74
C ARG A 131 6.91 11.32 0.48
N SER A 132 6.08 10.32 0.23
CA SER A 132 5.18 10.29 -0.92
C SER A 132 4.25 11.49 -0.93
N LEU A 133 3.62 11.79 0.22
CA LEU A 133 2.76 12.97 0.37
C LEU A 133 3.51 14.27 0.05
N ALA A 134 4.69 14.46 0.64
CA ALA A 134 5.49 15.66 0.42
C ALA A 134 5.92 15.83 -1.05
N LEU A 135 6.34 14.73 -1.71
CA LEU A 135 6.73 14.74 -3.11
C LEU A 135 5.56 15.02 -4.04
N LEU A 136 4.38 14.43 -3.77
CA LEU A 136 3.16 14.69 -4.53
C LEU A 136 2.75 16.15 -4.46
N MET A 137 2.77 16.73 -3.27
CA MET A 137 2.43 18.15 -3.08
C MET A 137 3.47 19.07 -3.74
N HIS A 138 4.76 18.75 -3.62
CA HIS A 138 5.83 19.61 -4.12
C HIS A 138 5.97 19.56 -5.65
N HIS A 139 6.01 18.36 -6.24
CA HIS A 139 6.31 18.17 -7.66
C HIS A 139 5.08 18.12 -8.57
N PHE A 140 3.92 17.71 -8.03
CA PHE A 140 2.68 17.62 -8.80
C PHE A 140 1.65 18.69 -8.41
N HIS A 141 2.00 19.59 -7.49
CA HIS A 141 1.17 20.72 -7.04
C HIS A 141 -0.22 20.32 -6.54
N LEU A 142 -0.34 19.08 -6.04
CA LEU A 142 -1.57 18.60 -5.43
C LEU A 142 -1.76 19.25 -4.06
N SER A 143 -3.00 19.57 -3.71
CA SER A 143 -3.34 19.86 -2.33
C SER A 143 -3.15 18.62 -1.45
N GLU A 144 -3.01 18.81 -0.14
CA GLU A 144 -2.86 17.70 0.81
C GLU A 144 -4.03 16.70 0.69
N ASN A 145 -5.27 17.18 0.53
CA ASN A 145 -6.43 16.29 0.40
C ASN A 145 -6.39 15.50 -0.91
N GLU A 146 -6.04 16.12 -2.04
CA GLU A 146 -5.93 15.42 -3.32
C GLU A 146 -4.84 14.35 -3.29
N ALA A 147 -3.70 14.63 -2.67
CA ALA A 147 -2.63 13.66 -2.51
C ALA A 147 -3.01 12.50 -1.57
N LEU A 148 -3.77 12.78 -0.50
CA LEU A 148 -4.23 11.75 0.45
C LEU A 148 -5.36 10.87 -0.12
N ASP A 149 -6.21 11.42 -0.97
CA ASP A 149 -7.30 10.69 -1.63
C ASP A 149 -6.84 9.99 -2.92
N MET A 150 -5.60 10.23 -3.37
CA MET A 150 -5.02 9.56 -4.53
C MET A 150 -4.86 8.04 -4.28
N PRO A 151 -5.25 7.17 -5.24
CA PRO A 151 -4.93 5.75 -5.19
C PRO A 151 -3.42 5.53 -4.99
N LEU A 152 -3.04 4.68 -4.04
CA LEU A 152 -1.64 4.50 -3.67
C LEU A 152 -0.79 3.97 -4.85
N SER A 153 -1.35 3.08 -5.66
CA SER A 153 -0.72 2.58 -6.89
C SER A 153 -0.47 3.68 -7.92
N GLN A 154 -1.38 4.65 -8.04
CA GLN A 154 -1.18 5.82 -8.88
C GLN A 154 -0.10 6.75 -8.31
N ALA A 155 -0.12 7.00 -7.01
CA ALA A 155 0.93 7.76 -6.33
C ALA A 155 2.31 7.14 -6.56
N ASN A 156 2.43 5.81 -6.36
CA ASN A 156 3.67 5.07 -6.62
C ASN A 156 4.12 5.23 -8.08
N ALA A 157 3.22 5.07 -9.05
CA ALA A 157 3.55 5.21 -10.47
C ALA A 157 4.06 6.62 -10.82
N LEU A 158 3.41 7.68 -10.29
CA LEU A 158 3.85 9.06 -10.51
C LEU A 158 5.23 9.33 -9.90
N LEU A 159 5.49 8.82 -8.70
CA LEU A 159 6.78 8.99 -8.04
C LEU A 159 7.88 8.20 -8.78
N CYS A 160 7.60 6.98 -9.22
CA CYS A 160 8.50 6.20 -10.07
C CYS A 160 8.85 6.95 -11.36
N ALA A 161 7.85 7.50 -12.06
CA ALA A 161 8.09 8.29 -13.26
C ALA A 161 8.93 9.55 -12.97
N LEU A 162 8.68 10.22 -11.84
CA LEU A 162 9.49 11.36 -11.41
C LEU A 162 10.95 10.98 -11.20
N PHE A 163 11.22 9.89 -10.49
CA PHE A 163 12.60 9.45 -10.23
C PHE A 163 13.31 8.95 -11.49
N ASP A 164 12.59 8.30 -12.40
CA ASP A 164 13.10 7.88 -13.71
C ASP A 164 13.52 9.08 -14.55
N THR A 165 12.70 10.14 -14.59
CA THR A 165 13.06 11.38 -15.32
C THR A 165 14.25 12.12 -14.73
N LYS A 166 14.59 11.88 -13.46
CA LYS A 166 15.78 12.44 -12.80
C LYS A 166 17.01 11.54 -12.95
N GLY A 167 16.86 10.35 -13.53
CA GLY A 167 17.92 9.33 -13.60
C GLY A 167 18.29 8.74 -12.24
N GLU A 168 17.38 8.80 -11.26
CA GLU A 168 17.61 8.24 -9.92
C GLU A 168 17.27 6.74 -9.86
N ILE A 169 16.37 6.29 -10.73
CA ILE A 169 15.99 4.89 -10.92
C ILE A 169 15.85 4.62 -12.42
N ASP A 170 15.90 3.35 -12.82
CA ASP A 170 15.50 2.92 -14.16
C ASP A 170 14.21 2.10 -14.07
N LEU A 171 13.16 2.52 -14.76
CA LEU A 171 11.95 1.71 -14.90
C LEU A 171 12.17 0.52 -15.83
N TYR A 172 11.55 -0.61 -15.51
CA TYR A 172 11.60 -1.78 -16.37
C TYR A 172 10.97 -1.51 -17.74
N SER A 173 11.72 -1.87 -18.77
CA SER A 173 11.31 -1.92 -20.17
C SER A 173 11.90 -3.16 -20.85
N GLU A 174 11.36 -3.55 -22.01
CA GLU A 174 11.95 -4.67 -22.75
C GLU A 174 13.41 -4.38 -23.17
N GLY A 175 13.70 -3.11 -23.48
CA GLY A 175 15.02 -2.65 -23.92
C GLY A 175 16.12 -2.74 -22.85
N ASN A 176 15.76 -2.66 -21.57
CA ASN A 176 16.71 -2.80 -20.45
C ASN A 176 16.53 -4.12 -19.66
N SER A 177 15.73 -5.07 -20.17
CA SER A 177 15.45 -6.35 -19.50
C SER A 177 16.69 -7.19 -19.16
N SER A 178 17.78 -7.06 -19.94
CA SER A 178 19.07 -7.72 -19.66
C SER A 178 19.73 -7.21 -18.37
N MET A 179 19.59 -5.91 -18.06
CA MET A 179 20.12 -5.32 -16.83
C MET A 179 19.38 -5.85 -15.60
N PHE A 180 18.05 -5.97 -15.68
CA PHE A 180 17.22 -6.55 -14.61
C PHE A 180 17.57 -8.03 -14.37
N LYS A 181 17.69 -8.83 -15.43
CA LYS A 181 18.11 -10.25 -15.31
C LYS A 181 19.48 -10.40 -14.67
N HIS A 182 20.43 -9.52 -15.02
CA HIS A 182 21.77 -9.54 -14.45
C HIS A 182 21.76 -9.20 -12.96
N ARG A 183 21.00 -8.19 -12.54
CA ARG A 183 20.80 -7.86 -11.12
C ARG A 183 20.20 -9.04 -10.36
N ASP A 184 19.12 -9.64 -10.86
CA ASP A 184 18.46 -10.78 -10.21
C ASP A 184 19.38 -12.00 -10.08
N GLU A 185 20.34 -12.15 -11.00
CA GLU A 185 21.38 -13.18 -10.93
C GLU A 185 22.43 -12.85 -9.87
N LEU A 186 22.90 -11.60 -9.80
CA LEU A 186 23.81 -11.13 -8.74
C LEU A 186 23.19 -11.28 -7.35
N ASP A 187 21.92 -10.89 -7.18
CA ASP A 187 21.20 -11.01 -5.91
C ASP A 187 21.03 -12.48 -5.49
N ARG A 188 20.76 -13.39 -6.45
CA ARG A 188 20.69 -14.83 -6.19
C ARG A 188 22.04 -15.41 -5.76
N ARG A 189 23.13 -14.99 -6.39
CA ARG A 189 24.49 -15.43 -6.02
C ARG A 189 24.90 -14.90 -4.65
N ALA A 190 24.59 -13.63 -4.36
CA ALA A 190 24.81 -13.04 -3.03
C ALA A 190 23.99 -13.78 -1.95
N ALA A 191 22.72 -14.10 -2.21
CA ALA A 191 21.88 -14.87 -1.30
C ALA A 191 22.36 -16.33 -1.10
N ALA A 192 23.04 -16.90 -2.10
CA ALA A 192 23.66 -18.21 -2.01
C ALA A 192 25.02 -18.20 -1.26
N GLY A 193 25.51 -17.02 -0.86
CA GLY A 193 26.79 -16.87 -0.15
C GLY A 193 28.01 -17.02 -1.06
N GLU A 194 27.85 -16.87 -2.38
CA GLU A 194 28.98 -16.82 -3.30
C GLU A 194 29.59 -15.41 -3.24
N ASP A 195 30.75 -15.27 -2.59
CA ASP A 195 31.50 -14.00 -2.56
C ASP A 195 31.78 -13.54 -3.99
N ALA A 196 31.20 -12.40 -4.37
CA ALA A 196 31.35 -11.78 -5.68
C ALA A 196 32.77 -11.23 -5.96
N TRP A 197 33.76 -11.51 -5.10
CA TRP A 197 35.12 -10.96 -5.13
C TRP A 197 36.18 -12.01 -5.49
N ALA A 198 35.90 -12.88 -6.46
CA ALA A 198 36.91 -13.70 -7.12
C ALA A 198 37.13 -13.24 -8.58
N CYS A 199 37.58 -11.99 -8.75
CA CYS A 199 38.31 -11.50 -9.92
C CYS A 199 39.19 -10.32 -9.52
#